data_AF-A0A921BF44-F1
#
_entry.id   AF-A0A921BF44-F1
#
_cell.length_a   1.000
_cell.length_b   1.000
_cell.length_c   1.000
_cell.angle_alpha   90.00
_cell.angle_beta   90.00
_cell.angle_gamma   90.00
#
_symmetry.space_group_name_H-M   'P 1'
#
loop_
_entity.id
_entity.type
_entity.pdbx_description
1 polymer ?
#
loop_
_entity_poly.entity_id
_entity_poly.type
_entity_poly.pdbx_seq_one_letter_code
_entity_poly.pdbx_strand_id
1 'polypeptide(L)' 'MADVKGISKQKPSSMPFGKYIHYPYAPGLSDRTWPDKVTNEAPLWCSVGLRDGNQALIDPMESPERSRCSKP' A
#
# COMPACT_ATOMS: atom_id res chain seq x y z
N MET A 1 2.49 -33.42 12.40
CA MET A 1 2.78 -31.98 12.24
C MET A 1 4.00 -31.70 13.10
N ALA A 2 5.18 -31.48 12.51
CA ALA A 2 6.42 -31.38 13.27
C ALA A 2 6.46 -30.11 14.12
N ASP A 3 6.80 -30.26 15.40
CA ASP A 3 6.93 -29.20 16.38
C ASP A 3 8.16 -28.34 16.04
N VAL A 4 7.94 -27.12 15.51
CA VAL A 4 8.97 -26.17 15.03
C VAL A 4 9.67 -25.45 16.20
N LYS A 5 9.69 -26.05 17.39
CA LYS A 5 10.11 -25.38 18.63
C LYS A 5 11.61 -25.06 18.74
N GLY A 6 12.43 -25.42 17.75
CA GLY A 6 13.89 -25.27 17.80
C GLY A 6 14.53 -24.42 16.69
N ILE A 7 13.78 -23.89 15.73
CA ILE A 7 14.37 -23.24 14.53
C ILE A 7 14.59 -21.74 14.74
N SER A 8 13.79 -21.07 15.57
CA SER A 8 13.83 -19.62 15.73
C SER A 8 14.42 -19.19 17.08
N LYS A 9 15.47 -18.36 17.04
CA LYS A 9 16.10 -17.70 18.21
C LYS A 9 15.48 -16.33 18.52
N GLN A 10 14.36 -15.99 17.90
CA GLN A 10 13.81 -14.64 17.95
C GLN A 10 13.23 -14.33 19.34
N LYS A 11 13.52 -13.12 19.85
CA LYS A 11 12.99 -12.61 21.14
C LYS A 11 11.87 -11.60 20.87
N PRO A 12 10.84 -11.51 21.73
CA PRO A 12 9.79 -10.51 21.59
C PRO A 12 10.34 -9.09 21.80
N SER A 13 9.82 -8.13 21.01
CA SER A 13 10.17 -6.71 21.15
C SER A 13 9.32 -6.01 22.21
N SER A 14 9.76 -4.83 22.65
CA SER A 14 8.99 -3.97 23.57
C SER A 14 7.88 -3.15 22.88
N MET A 15 7.56 -3.43 21.61
CA MET A 15 6.55 -2.66 20.90
C MET A 15 5.15 -2.87 21.50
N PRO A 16 4.33 -1.82 21.65
CA PRO A 16 3.00 -1.91 22.24
C PRO A 16 1.99 -2.47 21.22
N PHE A 17 2.10 -3.76 20.90
CA PHE A 17 1.28 -4.42 19.87
C PHE A 17 -0.23 -4.37 20.17
N GLY A 18 -0.64 -4.28 21.45
CA GLY A 18 -2.05 -4.17 21.84
C GLY A 18 -2.77 -2.91 21.36
N LYS A 19 -2.03 -1.91 20.83
CA LYS A 19 -2.62 -0.74 20.16
C LYS A 19 -3.11 -1.04 18.74
N TYR A 20 -2.70 -2.17 18.16
CA TYR A 20 -2.97 -2.54 16.78
C TYR A 20 -3.84 -3.80 16.76
N ILE A 21 -4.91 -3.74 15.98
CA ILE A 21 -5.79 -4.89 15.76
C ILE A 21 -5.54 -5.45 14.36
N HIS A 22 -5.83 -6.74 14.20
CA HIS A 22 -5.88 -7.33 12.87
C HIS A 22 -6.95 -6.63 12.01
N TYR A 23 -6.76 -6.61 10.70
CA TYR A 23 -7.77 -6.07 9.80
C TYR A 23 -9.05 -6.91 9.91
N PRO A 24 -10.19 -6.33 10.33
CA PRO A 24 -11.36 -7.10 10.75
C PRO A 24 -12.14 -7.72 9.58
N TYR A 25 -11.90 -7.26 8.36
CA TYR A 25 -12.67 -7.66 7.19
C TYR A 25 -11.78 -8.33 6.13
N ALA A 26 -11.70 -9.66 6.13
CA ALA A 26 -11.12 -10.36 4.98
C ALA A 26 -12.21 -10.50 3.90
N PRO A 27 -12.07 -9.89 2.70
CA PRO A 27 -13.03 -10.11 1.64
C PRO A 27 -13.02 -11.60 1.24
N GLY A 28 -14.16 -12.26 1.41
CA GLY A 28 -14.36 -13.65 1.02
C GLY A 28 -14.45 -13.79 -0.50
N LEU A 29 -13.29 -13.80 -1.18
CA LEU A 29 -13.18 -14.05 -2.62
C LEU A 29 -12.47 -15.39 -2.82
N SER A 30 -13.24 -16.48 -2.72
CA SER A 30 -12.74 -17.85 -2.81
C SER A 30 -12.24 -18.22 -4.20
N ASP A 31 -12.83 -17.63 -5.23
CA ASP A 31 -12.57 -17.84 -6.66
C ASP A 31 -11.71 -16.72 -7.26
N ARG A 32 -10.78 -16.16 -6.46
CA ARG A 32 -9.86 -15.12 -6.93
C ARG A 32 -9.03 -15.61 -8.13
N THR A 33 -9.04 -14.84 -9.20
CA THR A 33 -8.30 -15.17 -10.44
C THR A 33 -7.06 -14.32 -10.67
N TRP A 34 -6.87 -13.25 -9.88
CA TRP A 34 -5.70 -12.37 -10.01
C TRP A 34 -4.33 -13.04 -9.76
N PRO A 35 -4.20 -14.12 -8.96
CA PRO A 35 -2.89 -14.80 -8.80
C PRO A 35 -2.37 -15.46 -10.08
N ASP A 36 -3.27 -15.90 -10.97
CA ASP A 36 -2.91 -16.64 -12.19
C ASP A 36 -2.86 -15.75 -13.44
N LYS A 37 -3.25 -14.47 -13.33
CA LYS A 37 -3.31 -13.54 -14.46
C LYS A 37 -2.02 -12.73 -14.58
N VAL A 38 -1.48 -12.69 -15.79
CA VAL A 38 -0.37 -11.81 -16.17
C VAL A 38 -0.92 -10.55 -16.84
N THR A 39 -0.43 -9.37 -16.44
CA THR A 39 -0.80 -8.09 -17.06
C THR A 39 -0.18 -7.99 -18.46
N ASN A 40 -1.02 -7.93 -19.50
CA ASN A 40 -0.57 -7.90 -20.90
C ASN A 40 -0.75 -6.52 -21.59
N GLU A 41 -1.46 -5.61 -20.94
CA GLU A 41 -1.77 -4.28 -21.48
C GLU A 41 -1.63 -3.21 -20.40
N ALA A 42 -1.34 -1.98 -20.82
CA ALA A 42 -1.27 -0.85 -19.90
C ALA A 42 -2.68 -0.46 -19.42
N PRO A 43 -2.88 -0.21 -18.11
CA PRO A 43 -4.15 0.28 -17.62
C PRO A 43 -4.37 1.74 -18.03
N LEU A 44 -5.61 2.21 -17.90
CA LEU A 44 -5.91 3.63 -17.99
C LEU A 44 -5.29 4.36 -16.79
N TRP A 45 -4.41 5.32 -17.06
CA TRP A 45 -3.76 6.12 -16.03
C TRP A 45 -4.62 7.34 -15.66
N CYS A 46 -4.82 7.55 -14.35
CA CYS A 46 -5.38 8.78 -13.81
C CYS A 46 -4.35 9.42 -12.88
N SER A 47 -3.82 10.58 -13.24
CA SER A 47 -2.83 11.29 -12.42
C SER A 47 -3.53 12.06 -11.29
N VAL A 48 -3.20 11.72 -10.05
CA VAL A 48 -3.71 12.38 -8.83
C VAL A 48 -2.70 13.33 -8.18
N GLY A 49 -1.53 13.53 -8.80
CA GLY A 49 -0.40 14.27 -8.22
C GLY A 49 -0.73 15.71 -7.82
N LEU A 50 -1.53 16.42 -8.64
CA LEU A 50 -1.91 17.80 -8.35
C LEU A 50 -2.91 17.96 -7.20
N ARG A 51 -3.57 16.88 -6.79
CA ARG A 51 -4.56 16.91 -5.70
C ARG A 51 -4.02 16.17 -4.50
N ASP A 52 -3.91 14.85 -4.60
CA ASP A 52 -3.50 13.98 -3.48
C ASP A 52 -2.01 14.14 -3.18
N GLY A 53 -1.18 14.20 -4.21
CA GLY A 53 0.26 14.44 -4.04
C GLY A 53 0.52 15.79 -3.39
N ASN A 54 -0.17 16.83 -3.84
CA ASN A 54 -0.06 18.17 -3.29
C ASN A 54 -0.51 18.26 -1.82
N GLN A 55 -1.52 17.48 -1.43
CA GLN A 55 -2.01 17.44 -0.04
C GLN A 55 -1.02 16.78 0.93
N ALA A 56 -0.11 15.96 0.42
CA ALA A 56 0.92 15.31 1.24
C ALA A 56 2.20 16.16 1.40
N LEU A 57 2.30 17.30 0.71
CA LEU A 57 3.44 18.20 0.82
C LEU A 57 3.35 19.06 2.09
N ILE A 58 4.51 19.32 2.71
CA ILE A 58 4.64 20.23 3.85
C ILE A 58 4.29 21.65 3.40
N ASP A 59 4.91 22.08 2.30
CA ASP A 59 4.59 23.32 1.62
C ASP A 59 3.81 23.00 0.33
N PRO A 60 2.56 23.48 0.20
CA PRO A 60 1.75 23.18 -0.98
C PRO A 60 2.35 23.80 -2.24
N MET A 61 2.22 23.11 -3.39
CA MET A 61 2.67 23.67 -4.66
C MET A 61 1.89 24.93 -5.02
N GLU A 62 2.65 25.96 -5.40
CA GLU A 62 2.12 27.22 -5.90
C GLU A 62 1.74 27.11 -7.39
N SER A 63 0.93 28.06 -7.88
CA SER A 63 0.39 28.07 -9.25
C SER A 63 1.41 27.73 -10.38
N PRO A 64 2.67 28.23 -10.37
CA PRO A 64 3.64 27.94 -11.42
C PRO A 64 4.10 26.48 -11.48
N GLU A 65 4.22 25.83 -10.31
CA GLU A 65 4.73 24.47 -10.17
C GLU A 65 3.64 23.46 -10.53
N ARG A 66 2.40 23.74 -10.09
CA ARG A 66 1.21 23.01 -10.52
C ARG A 66 1.05 23.04 -12.05
N SER A 67 1.27 24.20 -12.68
CA SER A 67 1.24 24.33 -14.15
C SER A 67 2.39 23.66 -14.89
N ARG A 68 3.53 23.41 -14.22
CA ARG A 68 4.64 22.63 -14.78
C ARG A 68 4.35 21.13 -14.74
N CYS A 69 3.75 20.65 -13.65
CA CYS A 69 3.36 19.24 -13.49
C CYS A 69 2.10 18.87 -14.31
N SER A 70 1.24 19.84 -14.64
CA SER A 70 0.06 19.61 -15.49
C SER A 70 0.36 19.55 -17.00
N LYS A 71 1.57 19.94 -17.42
CA LYS A 71 1.97 19.87 -18.83
C LYS A 71 2.46 18.45 -19.14
N PRO A 72 2.07 17.88 -20.29
CA PRO A 72 2.44 16.52 -20.68
C PRO A 72 3.96 16.35 -20.78
#